data_AF-A0A1N7UFU9-F1
#
_entry.id   AF-A0A1N7UFU9-F1
#
_cell.length_a   1.000
_cell.length_b   1.000
_cell.length_c   1.000
_cell.angle_alpha   90.00
_cell.angle_beta   90.00
_cell.angle_gamma   90.00
#
_symmetry.space_group_name_H-M   'P 1'
#
loop_
_entity.id
_entity.type
_entity.pdbx_description
1 polymer ?
#
loop_
_entity_poly.entity_id
_entity_poly.type
_entity_poly.pdbx_seq_one_letter_code
_entity_poly.pdbx_strand_id
1 'polypeptide(L)' 'MDEKPSNKLLAEQSGLTIAEVGTYLTELVLQPDGSWIAYFGTEIDRSPDARSKLNAARTLLIPAWLAKLWVDRDIG' A
#
# COMPACT_ATOMS: atom_id res chain seq x y z
N MET A 1 -3.04 -2.45 18.74
CA MET A 1 -3.63 -2.43 17.40
C MET A 1 -2.49 -2.08 16.47
N ASP A 2 -2.10 -2.99 15.59
CA ASP A 2 -1.07 -2.73 14.59
C ASP A 2 -1.52 -1.58 13.69
N GLU A 3 -0.93 -0.39 13.87
CA GLU A 3 -1.22 0.86 13.13
C GLU A 3 -0.82 0.81 11.65
N LYS A 4 -0.73 -0.40 11.09
CA LYS A 4 -0.31 -0.67 9.73
C LYS A 4 -1.45 -0.37 8.74
N PRO A 5 -1.17 0.32 7.62
CA PRO A 5 -2.11 0.48 6.52
C PRO A 5 -2.75 -0.84 6.08
N SER A 6 -4.07 -0.84 5.96
CA SER A 6 -4.83 -1.98 5.46
C SER A 6 -4.61 -2.17 3.94
N ASN A 7 -4.85 -3.38 3.45
CA ASN A 7 -4.80 -3.65 2.00
C ASN A 7 -5.82 -2.81 1.21
N LYS A 8 -6.92 -2.40 1.85
CA LYS A 8 -7.92 -1.52 1.24
C LYS A 8 -7.39 -0.11 1.03
N LEU A 9 -6.69 0.47 2.00
CA LEU A 9 -6.02 1.76 1.82
C LEU A 9 -4.97 1.69 0.70
N LEU A 10 -4.15 0.65 0.71
CA LEU A 10 -3.12 0.48 -0.32
C LEU A 10 -3.73 0.34 -1.72
N ALA A 11 -4.84 -0.39 -1.84
CA ALA A 11 -5.61 -0.53 -3.08
C ALA A 11 -6.15 0.83 -3.55
N GLU A 12 -6.80 1.58 -2.65
CA GLU A 12 -7.32 2.92 -2.96
C GLU A 12 -6.23 3.91 -3.41
N GLN A 13 -5.04 3.85 -2.82
CA GLN A 13 -3.94 4.77 -3.12
C GLN A 13 -3.11 4.36 -4.35
N SER A 14 -2.95 3.06 -4.61
CA SER A 14 -2.23 2.57 -5.78
C SER A 14 -3.12 2.43 -7.02
N GLY A 15 -4.43 2.34 -6.86
CA GLY A 15 -5.34 1.92 -7.93
C GLY A 15 -5.34 0.41 -8.19
N LEU A 16 -4.58 -0.36 -7.41
CA LEU A 16 -4.68 -1.82 -7.38
C LEU A 16 -5.99 -2.26 -6.74
N THR A 17 -6.40 -3.48 -7.03
CA THR A 17 -7.46 -4.16 -6.29
C THR A 17 -6.92 -4.69 -4.96
N ILE A 18 -7.80 -4.89 -3.98
CA ILE A 18 -7.44 -5.49 -2.69
C ILE A 18 -6.78 -6.87 -2.87
N ALA A 19 -7.22 -7.64 -3.87
CA ALA A 19 -6.64 -8.94 -4.20
C ALA A 19 -5.22 -8.82 -4.77
N GLU A 20 -4.97 -7.87 -5.67
CA GLU A 20 -3.62 -7.60 -6.19
C GLU A 20 -2.68 -7.15 -5.08
N VAL A 21 -3.14 -6.26 -4.18
CA VAL A 21 -2.36 -5.87 -3.01
C VAL A 21 -2.05 -7.10 -2.15
N GLY A 22 -3.05 -7.90 -1.78
CA GLY A 22 -2.82 -9.09 -0.96
C GLY A 22 -1.90 -10.15 -1.62
N THR A 23 -1.81 -10.14 -2.95
CA THR A 23 -0.98 -11.08 -3.72
C THR A 23 0.46 -10.60 -3.86
N TYR A 24 0.65 -9.31 -4.16
CA TYR A 24 1.95 -8.77 -4.56
C TYR A 24 2.65 -7.96 -3.48
N LEU A 25 1.96 -7.59 -2.40
CA LEU A 25 2.55 -6.85 -1.30
C LEU A 25 3.55 -7.73 -0.56
N THR A 26 4.81 -7.30 -0.53
CA THR A 26 5.89 -8.04 0.13
C THR A 26 6.21 -7.46 1.49
N GLU A 27 6.23 -6.13 1.61
CA GLU A 27 6.68 -5.47 2.84
C GLU A 27 5.98 -4.12 3.03
N LEU A 28 5.71 -3.78 4.30
CA LEU A 28 5.34 -2.43 4.71
C LEU A 28 6.32 -1.94 5.75
N VAL A 29 6.90 -0.78 5.48
CA VAL A 29 7.88 -0.15 6.37
C VAL A 29 7.31 1.17 6.87
N LEU A 30 7.24 1.32 8.20
CA LEU A 30 6.97 2.61 8.85
C LEU A 30 8.26 3.43 8.84
N GLN A 31 8.17 4.64 8.30
CA GLN A 31 9.26 5.61 8.31
C GLN A 31 9.24 6.43 9.61
N PRO A 32 10.39 7.02 10.01
CA PRO A 32 10.47 7.85 11.21
C PRO A 32 9.57 9.10 11.19
N ASP A 33 9.19 9.57 10.00
CA ASP A 33 8.26 10.70 9.82
C ASP A 33 6.78 10.29 9.97
N GLY A 34 6.52 9.01 10.23
CA GLY A 34 5.18 8.42 10.38
C GLY A 34 4.53 8.00 9.07
N SER A 35 5.18 8.20 7.91
CA SER A 35 4.69 7.71 6.64
C SER A 35 5.00 6.22 6.47
N TRP A 36 4.27 5.55 5.58
CA TRP A 36 4.51 4.14 5.27
C TRP A 36 4.95 3.97 3.82
N ILE A 37 5.91 3.08 3.59
CA ILE A 37 6.24 2.62 2.24
C ILE A 37 5.79 1.17 2.11
N ALA A 38 4.91 0.92 1.15
CA ALA A 38 4.54 -0.42 0.73
C ALA A 38 5.41 -0.83 -0.47
N TYR A 39 6.04 -1.99 -0.36
CA TYR A 39 6.84 -2.62 -1.41
C TYR A 39 6.05 -3.76 -2.04
N PHE A 40 6.05 -3.79 -3.37
CA PHE A 40 5.43 -4.84 -4.15
C PHE A 40 6.49 -5.68 -4.85
N GLY A 41 6.28 -6.99 -4.84
CA GLY A 41 7.18 -7.98 -5.42
C GLY A 41 7.29 -7.88 -6.93
N THR A 42 8.35 -8.48 -7.47
CA THR A 42 8.61 -8.54 -8.92
C THR A 42 7.53 -9.29 -9.69
N GLU A 43 6.77 -10.14 -9.01
CA GLU A 43 5.69 -10.96 -9.56
C GLU A 43 4.56 -10.09 -10.15
N ILE A 44 4.43 -8.84 -9.70
CA ILE A 44 3.48 -7.89 -10.28
C ILE A 44 3.80 -7.58 -11.74
N ASP A 45 5.06 -7.72 -12.19
CA ASP A 45 5.45 -7.54 -13.58
C ASP A 45 4.80 -8.58 -14.52
N ARG A 46 4.27 -9.69 -13.98
CA ARG A 46 3.48 -10.68 -14.73
C ARG A 46 2.07 -10.19 -15.05
N SER A 47 1.59 -9.14 -14.36
CA SER A 47 0.30 -8.49 -14.61
C SER A 47 0.54 -7.07 -15.12
N PRO A 48 0.50 -6.85 -16.45
CA PRO A 48 0.76 -5.52 -17.03
C PRO A 48 -0.19 -4.44 -16.50
N ASP A 49 -1.44 -4.80 -16.23
CA ASP A 49 -2.45 -3.91 -15.66
C ASP A 49 -2.05 -3.46 -14.24
N ALA A 50 -1.75 -4.41 -13.36
CA ALA A 50 -1.28 -4.14 -12.00
C ALA A 50 0.03 -3.34 -11.99
N ARG A 51 0.97 -3.72 -12.87
CA ARG A 51 2.27 -3.06 -12.98
C ARG A 51 2.17 -1.61 -13.44
N SER A 52 1.23 -1.32 -14.33
CA SER A 52 1.01 0.04 -14.86
C SER A 52 0.53 1.04 -13.79
N LYS A 53 -0.06 0.54 -12.70
CA LYS A 53 -0.58 1.33 -11.59
C LYS A 53 0.50 1.73 -10.57
N LEU A 54 1.68 1.12 -10.63
CA LEU A 54 2.80 1.39 -9.72
C LEU A 54 3.94 2.13 -10.40
N ASN A 55 4.74 2.82 -9.58
CA ASN A 55 5.98 3.44 -10.04
C ASN A 55 7.04 2.39 -10.47
N ALA A 56 8.14 2.85 -11.05
CA ALA A 56 9.23 1.98 -11.49
C ALA A 56 9.87 1.15 -10.35
N ALA A 57 9.83 1.68 -9.13
CA ALA A 57 10.35 1.01 -7.94
C ALA A 57 9.39 -0.03 -7.36
N ARG A 58 8.15 -0.16 -7.89
CA ARG A 58 7.08 -0.98 -7.34
C ARG A 58 6.81 -0.62 -5.87
N THR A 59 6.81 0.68 -5.57
CA THR A 59 6.54 1.20 -4.23
C THR A 59 5.34 2.13 -4.23
N LEU A 60 4.68 2.19 -3.08
CA LEU A 60 3.63 3.14 -2.79
C LEU A 60 3.94 3.84 -1.48
N LEU A 61 3.98 5.18 -1.52
CA LEU A 61 4.14 6.01 -0.33
C LEU A 61 2.75 6.37 0.20
N ILE A 62 2.51 6.05 1.48
CA ILE A 62 1.33 6.45 2.23
C ILE A 62 1.76 7.53 3.22
N PRO A 63 1.33 8.79 3.03
CA PRO A 63 1.65 9.87 3.95
C PRO A 63 1.13 9.62 5.37
N ALA A 64 1.85 10.11 6.39
CA ALA A 64 1.49 9.91 7.80
C ALA A 64 0.07 10.40 8.15
N TRP A 65 -0.35 11.54 7.59
CA TRP A 65 -1.68 12.09 7.83
C TRP A 65 -2.79 11.18 7.27
N LEU A 66 -2.53 10.53 6.14
CA LEU A 66 -3.46 9.60 5.53
C LEU A 66 -3.52 8.27 6.29
N ALA A 67 -2.36 7.76 6.73
CA ALA A 67 -2.30 6.59 7.60
C ALA A 67 -3.12 6.79 8.88
N LYS A 68 -2.98 7.95 9.53
CA LYS A 68 -3.75 8.31 10.74
C LYS A 68 -5.26 8.41 10.49
N LEU A 69 -5.67 9.12 9.42
CA LEU A 69 -7.08 9.23 9.04
C LEU A 69 -7.74 7.87 8.83
N TRP A 70 -6.98 6.90 8.31
CA TRP A 70 -7.50 5.57 8.02
C TRP A 70 -7.65 4.70 9.27
N VAL A 71 -6.75 4.84 10.25
CA VAL A 71 -6.91 4.23 11.58
C VAL A 71 -8.19 4.74 12.25
N ASP A 72 -8.45 6.05 12.19
CA ASP A 72 -9.70 6.63 12.72
C ASP A 72 -10.96 6.12 12.00
N ARG A 73 -10.88 5.90 10.68
CA ARG A 73 -12.03 5.48 9.86
C ARG A 73 -12.43 4.01 10.03
N ASP A 74 -11.48 3.13 10.38
CA ASP A 74 -11.76 1.69 10.59
C ASP A 74 -12.39 1.39 11.96
N ILE A 75 -12.36 2.37 12.88
CA ILE A 75 -12.94 2.28 14.24
C ILE A 75 -14.41 2.79 14.28
N GLY A 76 -14.91 3.36 13.17
CA GLY A 76 -16.25 3.97 13.05
C GLY A 76 -17.34 3.03 12.55
#